data_AF-A0A2G1WP60-F1
#
_entry.id   AF-A0A2G1WP60-F1
#
_cell.length_a   1.000
_cell.length_b   1.000
_cell.length_c   1.000
_cell.angle_alpha   90.00
_cell.angle_beta   90.00
_cell.angle_gamma   90.00
#
_symmetry.space_group_name_H-M   'P 1'
#
loop_
_entity.id
_entity.type
_entity.pdbx_description
1 polymer ?
#
loop_
_entity_poly.entity_id
_entity_poly.type
_entity_poly.pdbx_seq_one_letter_code
_entity_poly.pdbx_strand_id
1 'polypeptide(L)'
;MPLFVVNSSETTYWRQTAYTDYTGTGWEQSADDRPISEGVPNDDRTVDSQIIEYEVTVLTDTRSLPTAWQPKSVSLSNQSGTTVRASTVGGVSTDRSLSKGATYTATSSPPPRDATTLRQADGRAPDNIRQTYTQLPADTPDRVGERTAEIVGGEQTRYDRVMAVHDWLESNKGYSLQTDIDSSQPIADQLLFEVDEAYCQHFATTMAAMLRSQDIPARYVVGFAGGSPVGDGESLVTSDRAHAWVEVYFEGVGWVRFDPTPGGSLPVDSPQPPYDLSLNRSAVVGADVAVNVEKNDSAVVGVPVYVNDERVGWTDASGETPATLPYAEEITITARPRGSETKYS
;
A
#
# COMPACT_ATOMS: atom_id res chain seq x y z
N MET A 1 9.58 0.76 -10.60
CA MET A 1 9.79 -0.70 -10.78
C MET A 1 8.49 -1.44 -10.51
N PRO A 2 8.04 -2.36 -11.40
CA PRO A 2 6.90 -3.24 -11.13
C PRO A 2 7.11 -4.14 -9.91
N LEU A 3 6.08 -4.28 -9.05
CA LEU A 3 6.17 -5.10 -7.84
C LEU A 3 5.17 -6.25 -7.85
N PHE A 4 3.91 -5.96 -8.14
CA PHE A 4 2.85 -6.97 -8.23
C PHE A 4 1.67 -6.45 -9.07
N VAL A 5 0.85 -7.37 -9.54
CA VAL A 5 -0.45 -7.08 -10.16
C VAL A 5 -1.52 -7.63 -9.23
N VAL A 6 -2.57 -6.86 -9.01
CA VAL A 6 -3.70 -7.26 -8.19
C VAL A 6 -4.98 -7.27 -9.01
N ASN A 7 -5.69 -8.38 -8.99
CA ASN A 7 -7.03 -8.52 -9.53
C ASN A 7 -8.04 -8.30 -8.40
N SER A 8 -8.77 -7.19 -8.42
CA SER A 8 -9.78 -6.83 -7.42
C SER A 8 -10.85 -5.93 -8.02
N SER A 9 -12.08 -6.03 -7.50
CA SER A 9 -13.17 -5.09 -7.83
C SER A 9 -12.98 -3.71 -7.21
N GLU A 10 -12.06 -3.56 -6.27
CA GLU A 10 -11.85 -2.34 -5.48
C GLU A 10 -10.43 -1.78 -5.69
N THR A 11 -10.32 -0.46 -5.87
CA THR A 11 -9.03 0.23 -5.77
C THR A 11 -8.82 0.69 -4.33
N THR A 12 -7.80 0.17 -3.67
CA THR A 12 -7.52 0.44 -2.25
C THR A 12 -6.01 0.52 -1.98
N TYR A 13 -5.64 0.60 -0.71
CA TYR A 13 -4.26 0.56 -0.26
C TYR A 13 -3.88 -0.89 0.03
N TRP A 14 -2.68 -1.27 -0.36
CA TRP A 14 -2.11 -2.60 -0.17
C TRP A 14 -1.09 -2.56 0.96
N ARG A 15 -1.56 -2.87 2.17
CA ARG A 15 -0.79 -2.91 3.42
C ARG A 15 0.33 -3.94 3.35
N GLN A 16 1.55 -3.52 3.71
CA GLN A 16 2.65 -4.44 3.97
C GLN A 16 2.81 -4.74 5.46
N THR A 17 2.91 -3.70 6.30
CA THR A 17 3.08 -3.83 7.75
C THR A 17 2.77 -2.52 8.48
N ALA A 18 2.77 -2.55 9.80
CA ALA A 18 2.75 -1.37 10.65
C ALA A 18 3.85 -1.43 11.72
N TYR A 19 4.10 -0.27 12.33
CA TYR A 19 5.13 -0.05 13.31
C TYR A 19 4.52 0.38 14.65
N THR A 20 5.20 0.01 15.73
CA THR A 20 4.73 0.21 17.11
C THR A 20 5.44 1.38 17.75
N ASP A 21 6.77 1.39 17.68
CA ASP A 21 7.61 2.24 18.51
C ASP A 21 8.13 3.40 17.68
N TYR A 22 7.80 4.62 18.10
CA TYR A 22 8.33 5.83 17.48
C TYR A 22 9.63 6.19 18.18
N THR A 23 10.70 6.41 17.41
CA THR A 23 12.05 6.73 17.94
C THR A 23 12.37 8.23 17.87
N GLY A 24 11.46 9.05 17.33
CA GLY A 24 11.65 10.48 17.12
C GLY A 24 12.14 10.81 15.71
N THR A 25 13.01 9.95 15.17
CA THR A 25 13.60 10.08 13.82
C THR A 25 13.15 8.96 12.88
N GLY A 26 12.46 7.95 13.40
CA GLY A 26 12.00 6.81 12.63
C GLY A 26 11.05 5.91 13.43
N TRP A 27 10.85 4.71 12.92
CA TRP A 27 9.90 3.74 13.47
C TRP A 27 10.54 2.37 13.60
N GLU A 28 10.31 1.73 14.74
CA GLU A 28 10.68 0.35 15.00
C GLU A 28 9.44 -0.52 15.09
N GLN A 29 9.58 -1.77 14.65
CA GLN A 29 8.52 -2.76 14.68
C GLN A 29 8.81 -3.76 15.79
N SER A 30 7.98 -3.74 16.83
CA SER A 30 7.90 -4.80 17.83
C SER A 30 6.64 -5.61 17.58
N ALA A 31 6.80 -6.77 16.95
CA ALA A 31 5.68 -7.60 16.59
C ALA A 31 6.01 -9.09 16.63
N ASP A 32 5.11 -9.87 17.23
CA ASP A 32 5.11 -11.31 17.10
C ASP A 32 4.41 -11.70 15.81
N ASP A 33 4.79 -12.84 15.24
CA ASP A 33 4.08 -13.45 14.13
C ASP A 33 3.75 -14.92 14.41
N ARG A 34 2.70 -15.41 13.76
CA ARG A 34 2.29 -16.81 13.83
C ARG A 34 1.84 -17.30 12.45
N PRO A 35 1.87 -18.61 12.18
CA PRO A 35 1.23 -19.16 10.99
C PRO A 35 -0.22 -18.70 10.90
N ILE A 36 -0.66 -18.21 9.73
CA ILE A 36 -2.03 -17.70 9.55
C ILE A 36 -3.09 -18.78 9.79
N SER A 37 -2.72 -20.06 9.64
CA SER A 37 -3.54 -21.22 9.97
C SER A 37 -3.90 -21.32 11.46
N GLU A 38 -3.14 -20.67 12.34
CA GLU A 38 -3.43 -20.56 13.77
C GLU A 38 -4.31 -19.34 14.10
N GLY A 39 -4.86 -18.69 13.07
CA GLY A 39 -5.65 -17.48 13.17
C GLY A 39 -4.81 -16.22 12.97
N VAL A 40 -5.50 -15.15 12.60
CA VAL A 40 -4.90 -13.84 12.38
C VAL A 40 -4.85 -13.11 13.74
N PRO A 41 -3.67 -12.66 14.21
CA PRO A 41 -3.59 -11.99 15.50
C PRO A 41 -4.44 -10.71 15.53
N ASN A 42 -5.20 -10.47 16.60
CA ASN A 42 -6.02 -9.25 16.77
C ASN A 42 -7.16 -9.08 15.73
N ASP A 43 -7.63 -10.16 15.10
CA ASP A 43 -8.68 -10.20 14.07
C ASP A 43 -10.11 -9.97 14.58
N ASP A 44 -10.32 -9.86 15.90
CA ASP A 44 -11.65 -9.78 16.53
C ASP A 44 -12.44 -8.48 16.24
N ARG A 45 -12.04 -7.67 15.24
CA ARG A 45 -12.54 -6.30 15.06
C ARG A 45 -12.81 -5.90 13.62
N THR A 46 -13.57 -6.69 12.88
CA THR A 46 -14.36 -6.07 11.80
C THR A 46 -15.79 -6.57 11.81
N VAL A 47 -16.69 -5.61 11.95
CA VAL A 47 -18.11 -5.77 11.69
C VAL A 47 -18.22 -6.25 10.22
N ASP A 48 -18.74 -7.46 10.03
CA ASP A 48 -18.72 -8.29 8.81
C ASP A 48 -19.44 -7.73 7.57
N SER A 49 -19.46 -6.41 7.41
CA SER A 49 -20.29 -5.70 6.43
C SER A 49 -19.64 -5.52 5.06
N GLN A 50 -18.30 -5.50 4.98
CA GLN A 50 -17.57 -5.35 3.72
C GLN A 50 -16.46 -6.39 3.59
N ILE A 51 -16.50 -7.16 2.50
CA ILE A 51 -15.48 -8.15 2.15
C ILE A 51 -14.82 -7.71 0.84
N ILE A 52 -13.48 -7.71 0.82
CA ILE A 52 -12.69 -7.48 -0.39
C ILE A 52 -11.94 -8.77 -0.68
N GLU A 53 -12.28 -9.39 -1.81
CA GLU A 53 -11.58 -10.55 -2.36
C GLU A 53 -10.68 -10.07 -3.50
N TYR A 54 -9.46 -10.63 -3.55
CA TYR A 54 -8.48 -10.26 -4.56
C TYR A 54 -7.45 -11.36 -4.75
N GLU A 55 -6.87 -11.37 -5.95
CA GLU A 55 -5.72 -12.20 -6.31
C GLU A 55 -4.53 -11.30 -6.59
N VAL A 56 -3.34 -11.70 -6.15
CA VAL A 56 -2.10 -10.97 -6.39
C VAL A 56 -1.11 -11.87 -7.10
N THR A 57 -0.52 -11.36 -8.18
CA THR A 57 0.62 -11.95 -8.88
C THR A 57 1.87 -11.14 -8.56
N VAL A 58 2.88 -11.75 -7.93
CA VAL A 58 4.14 -11.05 -7.60
C VAL A 58 5.03 -10.94 -8.83
N LEU A 59 5.57 -9.75 -9.10
CA LEU A 59 6.45 -9.49 -10.25
C LEU A 59 7.93 -9.45 -9.88
N THR A 60 8.24 -9.53 -8.58
CA THR A 60 9.58 -9.62 -8.01
C THR A 60 9.61 -10.65 -6.90
N ASP A 61 10.80 -11.16 -6.59
CA ASP A 61 11.00 -12.03 -5.44
C ASP A 61 10.67 -11.27 -4.15
N THR A 62 9.83 -11.87 -3.30
CA THR A 62 9.34 -11.22 -2.07
C THR A 62 8.98 -12.22 -0.99
N ARG A 63 9.06 -11.78 0.27
CA ARG A 63 8.42 -12.46 1.41
C ARG A 63 7.21 -11.72 1.94
N SER A 64 7.01 -10.46 1.55
CA SER A 64 5.85 -9.67 1.97
C SER A 64 4.68 -9.98 1.04
N LEU A 65 3.50 -10.17 1.62
CA LEU A 65 2.24 -10.33 0.90
C LEU A 65 1.37 -9.09 1.18
N PRO A 66 1.40 -8.06 0.31
CA PRO A 66 0.53 -6.90 0.46
C PRO A 66 -0.96 -7.26 0.49
N THR A 67 -1.73 -6.66 1.39
CA THR A 67 -3.14 -6.98 1.60
C THR A 67 -4.02 -5.73 1.70
N ALA A 68 -5.27 -5.81 1.24
CA ALA A 68 -6.20 -4.65 1.26
C ALA A 68 -6.52 -4.16 2.69
N TRP A 69 -6.47 -5.07 3.64
CA TRP A 69 -6.54 -4.87 5.08
C TRP A 69 -5.95 -6.12 5.74
N GLN A 70 -5.89 -6.17 7.07
CA GLN A 70 -5.63 -7.41 7.79
C GLN A 70 -6.54 -8.54 7.23
N PRO A 71 -5.97 -9.55 6.57
CA PRO A 71 -6.77 -10.54 5.85
C PRO A 71 -7.35 -11.55 6.82
N LYS A 72 -8.54 -12.05 6.52
CA LYS A 72 -9.14 -13.23 7.17
C LYS A 72 -8.49 -14.53 6.70
N SER A 73 -8.10 -14.55 5.42
CA SER A 73 -7.48 -15.71 4.78
C SER A 73 -6.51 -15.27 3.72
N VAL A 74 -5.45 -16.07 3.55
CA VAL A 74 -4.49 -15.96 2.46
C VAL A 74 -4.15 -17.36 2.00
N SER A 75 -4.24 -17.62 0.69
CA SER A 75 -3.96 -18.91 0.09
C SER A 75 -2.93 -18.76 -1.02
N LEU A 76 -1.82 -19.50 -0.93
CA LEU A 76 -0.78 -19.54 -1.95
C LEU A 76 -1.12 -20.58 -3.02
N SER A 77 -1.00 -20.22 -4.29
CA SER A 77 -1.17 -21.17 -5.40
C SER A 77 0.17 -21.82 -5.75
N ASN A 78 0.21 -23.15 -5.84
CA ASN A 78 1.37 -23.92 -6.34
C ASN A 78 2.70 -23.72 -5.56
N GLN A 79 2.65 -23.38 -4.26
CA GLN A 79 3.83 -23.17 -3.40
C GLN A 79 3.85 -24.12 -2.20
N SER A 80 4.00 -25.42 -2.46
CA SER A 80 4.06 -26.45 -1.42
C SER A 80 5.20 -26.23 -0.43
N GLY A 81 4.90 -26.27 0.87
CA GLY A 81 5.90 -26.15 1.94
C GLY A 81 6.31 -24.72 2.29
N THR A 82 5.63 -23.71 1.76
CA THR A 82 5.73 -22.31 2.20
C THR A 82 4.62 -22.01 3.20
N THR A 83 4.99 -21.42 4.34
CA THR A 83 4.04 -21.07 5.42
C THR A 83 3.74 -19.57 5.34
N VAL A 84 2.46 -19.22 5.24
CA VAL A 84 2.00 -17.84 5.41
C VAL A 84 1.93 -17.50 6.89
N ARG A 85 2.47 -16.35 7.27
CA ARG A 85 2.54 -15.82 8.63
C ARG A 85 1.80 -14.48 8.71
N ALA A 86 1.12 -14.26 9.83
CA ALA A 86 0.45 -13.01 10.14
C ALA A 86 1.02 -12.45 11.45
N SER A 87 1.31 -11.16 11.43
CA SER A 87 1.91 -10.42 12.55
C SER A 87 0.86 -9.72 13.41
N THR A 88 1.15 -9.50 14.70
CA THR A 88 0.30 -8.73 15.63
C THR A 88 0.02 -7.30 15.20
N VAL A 89 0.90 -6.75 14.35
CA VAL A 89 0.73 -5.43 13.72
C VAL A 89 0.08 -5.52 12.35
N GLY A 90 -0.50 -6.66 11.96
CA GLY A 90 -1.26 -6.85 10.72
C GLY A 90 -0.42 -6.98 9.45
N GLY A 91 0.90 -7.17 9.55
CA GLY A 91 1.74 -7.53 8.40
C GLY A 91 1.57 -9.00 8.03
N VAL A 92 1.65 -9.30 6.73
CA VAL A 92 1.53 -10.68 6.20
C VAL A 92 2.77 -11.01 5.40
N SER A 93 3.33 -12.19 5.68
CA SER A 93 4.57 -12.63 5.05
C SER A 93 4.61 -14.14 4.85
N THR A 94 5.65 -14.59 4.18
CA THR A 94 5.99 -16.01 4.04
C THR A 94 7.34 -16.30 4.70
N ASP A 95 7.48 -17.52 5.24
CA ASP A 95 8.75 -18.01 5.80
C ASP A 95 9.85 -18.18 4.74
N ARG A 96 9.46 -18.37 3.47
CA ARG A 96 10.31 -18.51 2.29
C ARG A 96 9.98 -17.45 1.26
N SER A 97 10.97 -17.06 0.45
CA SER A 97 10.71 -16.12 -0.65
C SER A 97 9.82 -16.77 -1.70
N LEU A 98 8.79 -16.03 -2.14
CA LEU A 98 8.07 -16.32 -3.37
C LEU A 98 8.89 -15.79 -4.55
N SER A 99 8.93 -16.56 -5.64
CA SER A 99 9.55 -16.14 -6.89
C SER A 99 8.59 -15.30 -7.73
N LYS A 100 9.13 -14.47 -8.63
CA LYS A 100 8.38 -13.80 -9.70
C LYS A 100 7.40 -14.78 -10.38
N GLY A 101 6.15 -14.35 -10.55
CA GLY A 101 5.05 -15.12 -11.14
C GLY A 101 4.24 -15.93 -10.15
N ALA A 102 4.64 -16.05 -8.88
CA ALA A 102 3.81 -16.68 -7.85
C ALA A 102 2.53 -15.89 -7.61
N THR A 103 1.43 -16.60 -7.33
CA THR A 103 0.13 -16.00 -7.05
C THR A 103 -0.39 -16.37 -5.67
N TYR A 104 -1.16 -15.46 -5.08
CA TYR A 104 -1.93 -15.73 -3.88
C TYR A 104 -3.30 -15.05 -3.95
N THR A 105 -4.29 -15.69 -3.34
CA THR A 105 -5.60 -15.08 -3.11
C THR A 105 -5.72 -14.68 -1.64
N ALA A 106 -6.40 -13.58 -1.39
CA ALA A 106 -6.65 -13.11 -0.04
C ALA A 106 -8.05 -12.50 0.08
N THR A 107 -8.62 -12.66 1.28
CA THR A 107 -9.89 -12.07 1.65
C THR A 107 -9.64 -11.13 2.83
N SER A 108 -9.92 -9.85 2.64
CA SER A 108 -9.77 -8.81 3.67
C SER A 108 -11.13 -8.24 4.05
N SER A 109 -11.26 -7.85 5.31
CA SER A 109 -12.46 -7.21 5.85
C SER A 109 -12.02 -5.90 6.48
N PRO A 110 -12.17 -4.74 5.80
CA PRO A 110 -11.80 -3.45 6.37
C PRO A 110 -12.84 -2.97 7.40
N PRO A 111 -12.45 -2.10 8.34
CA PRO A 111 -13.37 -1.49 9.30
C PRO A 111 -14.35 -0.52 8.61
N PRO A 112 -15.48 -0.19 9.24
CA PRO A 112 -16.35 0.88 8.76
C PRO A 112 -15.62 2.23 8.71
N ARG A 113 -15.96 3.03 7.69
CA ARG A 113 -15.44 4.40 7.52
C ARG A 113 -16.48 5.48 7.80
N ASP A 114 -17.71 5.08 8.15
CA ASP A 114 -18.79 6.02 8.41
C ASP A 114 -18.49 6.87 9.66
N ALA A 115 -18.52 8.19 9.48
CA ALA A 115 -18.19 9.16 10.54
C ALA A 115 -19.14 9.04 11.74
N THR A 116 -20.43 8.70 11.53
CA THR A 116 -21.40 8.58 12.62
C THR A 116 -21.04 7.40 13.53
N THR A 117 -20.64 6.28 12.93
CA THR A 117 -20.19 5.09 13.67
C THR A 117 -18.90 5.39 14.44
N LEU A 118 -17.92 6.05 13.80
CA LEU A 118 -16.63 6.35 14.44
C LEU A 118 -16.75 7.39 15.57
N ARG A 119 -17.67 8.36 15.46
CA ARG A 119 -17.98 9.29 16.56
C ARG A 119 -18.62 8.60 17.76
N GLN A 120 -19.39 7.53 17.54
CA GLN A 120 -19.98 6.74 18.63
C GLN A 120 -18.96 5.81 19.30
N ALA A 121 -17.91 5.42 18.59
CA ALA A 121 -16.81 4.58 19.07
C ALA A 121 -15.77 5.37 19.90
N ASP A 122 -16.24 6.25 20.78
CA ASP A 122 -15.41 7.21 21.54
C ASP A 122 -14.88 6.68 22.87
N GLY A 123 -15.07 5.39 23.13
CA GLY A 123 -14.63 4.79 24.38
C GLY A 123 -13.11 4.65 24.49
N ARG A 124 -12.65 4.19 25.66
CA ARG A 124 -11.22 4.11 26.00
C ARG A 124 -10.62 2.84 25.42
N ALA A 125 -9.49 2.99 24.73
CA ALA A 125 -8.74 1.83 24.23
C ALA A 125 -8.24 0.94 25.39
N PRO A 126 -8.17 -0.39 25.18
CA PRO A 126 -7.57 -1.31 26.15
C PRO A 126 -6.16 -0.86 26.56
N ASP A 127 -5.79 -1.07 27.83
CA ASP A 127 -4.54 -0.52 28.36
C ASP A 127 -3.29 -1.00 27.62
N ASN A 128 -3.26 -2.25 27.13
CA ASN A 128 -2.14 -2.75 26.33
C ASN A 128 -2.00 -2.02 24.98
N ILE A 129 -3.14 -1.67 24.35
CA ILE A 129 -3.14 -0.89 23.10
C ILE A 129 -2.71 0.53 23.40
N ARG A 130 -3.29 1.15 24.44
CA ARG A 130 -2.93 2.52 24.82
C ARG A 130 -1.45 2.64 25.13
N GLN A 131 -0.93 1.81 26.05
CA GLN A 131 0.47 1.85 26.47
C GLN A 131 1.47 1.70 25.31
N THR A 132 1.15 0.84 24.33
CA THR A 132 2.03 0.61 23.17
C THR A 132 1.89 1.73 22.15
N TYR A 133 0.67 2.13 21.82
CA TYR A 133 0.38 2.96 20.66
C TYR A 133 0.12 4.43 21.00
N THR A 134 0.33 4.85 22.25
CA THR A 134 0.48 6.27 22.66
C THR A 134 1.90 6.62 23.09
N GLN A 135 2.84 5.69 22.96
CA GLN A 135 4.25 5.94 23.27
C GLN A 135 4.85 7.02 22.37
N LEU A 136 5.57 7.94 23.00
CA LEU A 136 6.45 8.93 22.38
C LEU A 136 7.84 8.85 23.02
N PRO A 137 8.93 9.12 22.27
CA PRO A 137 10.25 9.32 22.84
C PRO A 137 10.25 10.40 23.92
N ALA A 138 11.07 10.24 24.95
CA ALA A 138 11.17 11.19 26.06
C ALA A 138 11.71 12.57 25.64
N ASP A 139 12.43 12.63 24.52
CA ASP A 139 12.96 13.83 23.88
C ASP A 139 12.00 14.45 22.84
N THR A 140 10.78 13.91 22.70
CA THR A 140 9.75 14.58 21.90
C THR A 140 9.43 15.94 22.52
N PRO A 141 9.59 17.06 21.78
CA PRO A 141 9.36 18.38 22.34
C PRO A 141 7.91 18.60 22.80
N ASP A 142 7.72 19.18 23.99
CA ASP A 142 6.38 19.48 24.55
C ASP A 142 5.51 20.30 23.59
N ARG A 143 6.12 21.17 22.79
CA ARG A 143 5.43 22.02 21.81
C ARG A 143 4.63 21.24 20.77
N VAL A 144 5.01 19.99 20.46
CA VAL A 144 4.22 19.11 19.58
C VAL A 144 2.86 18.82 20.20
N GLY A 145 2.83 18.50 21.50
CA GLY A 145 1.60 18.24 22.24
C GLY A 145 0.76 19.50 22.46
N GLU A 146 1.40 20.61 22.79
CA GLU A 146 0.72 21.91 22.96
C GLU A 146 0.05 22.37 21.66
N ARG A 147 0.78 22.33 20.55
CA ARG A 147 0.25 22.69 19.23
C ARG A 147 -0.86 21.75 18.79
N THR A 148 -0.73 20.46 19.08
CA THR A 148 -1.80 19.50 18.77
C THR A 148 -3.06 19.80 19.58
N ALA A 149 -2.94 20.14 20.86
CA ALA A 149 -4.08 20.51 21.69
C ALA A 149 -4.78 21.77 21.18
N GLU A 150 -4.04 22.75 20.65
CA GLU A 150 -4.62 23.92 19.97
C GLU A 150 -5.39 23.55 18.70
N ILE A 151 -4.82 22.68 17.85
CA ILE A 151 -5.44 22.23 16.60
C ILE A 151 -6.72 21.45 16.86
N VAL A 152 -6.67 20.53 17.83
CA VAL A 152 -7.82 19.74 18.26
C VAL A 152 -8.88 20.62 18.93
N GLY A 153 -8.47 21.67 19.63
CA GLY A 153 -9.37 22.65 20.23
C GLY A 153 -10.43 22.02 21.15
N GLY A 154 -11.69 22.38 20.92
CA GLY A 154 -12.84 21.94 21.71
C GLY A 154 -13.50 20.65 21.22
N GLU A 155 -12.87 19.88 20.32
CA GLU A 155 -13.51 18.70 19.73
C GLU A 155 -13.80 17.61 20.76
N GLN A 156 -15.03 17.12 20.72
CA GLN A 156 -15.58 16.26 21.78
C GLN A 156 -15.22 14.80 21.57
N THR A 157 -15.31 14.29 20.33
CA THR A 157 -15.10 12.87 20.03
C THR A 157 -13.70 12.62 19.46
N ARG A 158 -13.13 11.45 19.74
CA ARG A 158 -11.88 10.96 19.15
C ARG A 158 -11.84 11.12 17.64
N TYR A 159 -12.93 10.80 16.94
CA TYR A 159 -13.01 10.94 15.49
C TYR A 159 -12.79 12.39 15.06
N ASP A 160 -13.49 13.34 15.70
CA ASP A 160 -13.37 14.76 15.34
C ASP A 160 -11.97 15.31 15.68
N ARG A 161 -11.34 14.85 16.78
CA ARG A 161 -9.93 15.17 17.08
C ARG A 161 -8.96 14.65 16.03
N VAL A 162 -9.18 13.42 15.55
CA VAL A 162 -8.36 12.81 14.48
C VAL A 162 -8.52 13.59 13.18
N MET A 163 -9.75 13.96 12.81
CA MET A 163 -10.01 14.76 11.62
C MET A 163 -9.45 16.17 11.73
N ALA A 164 -9.49 16.81 12.91
CA ALA A 164 -8.86 18.12 13.11
C ALA A 164 -7.36 18.10 12.81
N VAL A 165 -6.65 17.06 13.29
CA VAL A 165 -5.22 16.87 13.00
C VAL A 165 -4.98 16.56 11.52
N HIS A 166 -5.78 15.65 10.95
CA HIS A 166 -5.72 15.28 9.53
C HIS A 166 -5.89 16.51 8.63
N ASP A 167 -6.99 17.23 8.79
CA ASP A 167 -7.38 18.36 7.94
C ASP A 167 -6.40 19.53 8.11
N TRP A 168 -5.85 19.71 9.30
CA TRP A 168 -4.80 20.71 9.53
C TRP A 168 -3.54 20.38 8.73
N LEU A 169 -3.06 19.13 8.78
CA LEU A 169 -1.89 18.72 8.01
C LEU A 169 -2.14 18.85 6.51
N GLU A 170 -3.29 18.38 6.02
CA GLU A 170 -3.69 18.47 4.62
C GLU A 170 -3.78 19.93 4.13
N SER A 171 -4.30 20.84 4.96
CA SER A 171 -4.53 22.23 4.57
C SER A 171 -3.34 23.17 4.77
N ASN A 172 -2.40 22.83 5.65
CA ASN A 172 -1.31 23.74 6.06
C ASN A 172 0.07 23.31 5.58
N LYS A 173 0.22 22.10 5.02
CA LYS A 173 1.51 21.57 4.55
C LYS A 173 1.40 21.05 3.13
N GLY A 174 2.43 21.26 2.33
CA GLY A 174 2.52 20.81 0.95
C GLY A 174 3.15 19.43 0.81
N TYR A 175 2.82 18.75 -0.29
CA TYR A 175 3.48 17.50 -0.65
C TYR A 175 4.68 17.75 -1.57
N SER A 176 5.85 17.26 -1.18
CA SER A 176 7.05 17.29 -2.02
C SER A 176 7.99 16.13 -1.69
N LEU A 177 8.57 15.52 -2.72
CA LEU A 177 9.68 14.55 -2.58
C LEU A 177 11.01 15.24 -2.21
N GLN A 178 11.05 16.57 -2.29
CA GLN A 178 12.17 17.40 -1.85
C GLN A 178 11.73 18.13 -0.57
N THR A 179 12.37 17.81 0.55
CA THR A 179 12.05 18.37 1.86
C THR A 179 13.34 18.71 2.60
N ASP A 180 13.28 19.77 3.41
CA ASP A 180 14.39 20.22 4.25
C ASP A 180 14.40 19.51 5.62
N ILE A 181 13.55 18.51 5.83
CA ILE A 181 13.53 17.71 7.07
C ILE A 181 14.86 16.97 7.25
N ASP A 182 15.53 17.25 8.37
CA ASP A 182 16.71 16.53 8.84
C ASP A 182 16.26 15.23 9.53
N SER A 183 16.59 14.09 8.93
CA SER A 183 16.26 12.76 9.47
C SER A 183 16.91 12.44 10.82
N SER A 184 17.85 13.26 11.30
CA SER A 184 18.48 13.11 12.62
C SER A 184 17.76 13.86 13.74
N GLN A 185 16.78 14.71 13.40
CA GLN A 185 16.00 15.52 14.34
C GLN A 185 14.54 15.04 14.40
N PRO A 186 13.78 15.39 15.46
CA PRO A 186 12.38 14.97 15.59
C PRO A 186 11.52 15.38 14.38
N ILE A 187 11.02 14.40 13.62
CA ILE A 187 10.32 14.65 12.35
C ILE A 187 9.04 15.47 12.56
N ALA A 188 8.24 15.08 13.56
CA ALA A 188 6.97 15.74 13.87
C ALA A 188 7.14 17.21 14.26
N ASP A 189 8.23 17.54 14.96
CA ASP A 189 8.54 18.90 15.37
C ASP A 189 8.92 19.77 14.16
N GLN A 190 9.80 19.26 13.29
CA GLN A 190 10.20 19.98 12.08
C GLN A 190 9.02 20.25 11.14
N LEU A 191 8.18 19.24 10.86
CA LEU A 191 7.04 19.44 9.96
C LEU A 191 6.00 20.41 10.55
N LEU A 192 5.80 20.41 11.87
CA LEU A 192 4.85 21.32 12.50
C LEU A 192 5.27 22.79 12.44
N PHE A 193 6.58 23.07 12.58
CA PHE A 193 7.03 24.43 12.91
C PHE A 193 8.09 25.01 11.97
N GLU A 194 8.79 24.18 11.20
CA GLU A 194 10.03 24.59 10.51
C GLU A 194 9.95 24.38 9.00
N VAL A 195 9.25 23.32 8.57
CA VAL A 195 9.16 22.92 7.17
C VAL A 195 7.71 22.99 6.69
N ASP A 196 7.52 23.47 5.46
CA ASP A 196 6.19 23.62 4.85
C ASP A 196 5.84 22.50 3.87
N GLU A 197 6.82 21.76 3.35
CA GLU A 197 6.59 20.67 2.39
C GLU A 197 7.33 19.38 2.77
N ALA A 198 6.64 18.23 2.67
CA ALA A 198 7.22 16.91 2.96
C ALA A 198 6.55 15.79 2.16
N TYR A 199 6.98 14.55 2.34
CA TYR A 199 6.38 13.38 1.68
C TYR A 199 5.64 12.47 2.68
N CYS A 200 4.93 11.46 2.16
CA CYS A 200 3.94 10.68 2.90
C CYS A 200 4.43 10.09 4.23
N GLN A 201 5.70 9.67 4.33
CA GLN A 201 6.24 9.12 5.58
C GLN A 201 6.31 10.19 6.69
N HIS A 202 6.63 11.43 6.34
CA HIS A 202 6.74 12.55 7.28
C HIS A 202 5.36 13.01 7.74
N PHE A 203 4.39 13.07 6.81
CA PHE A 203 2.98 13.32 7.13
C PHE A 203 2.40 12.26 8.09
N ALA A 204 2.56 10.98 7.76
CA ALA A 204 2.07 9.88 8.60
C ALA A 204 2.77 9.84 9.96
N THR A 205 4.09 10.10 10.01
CA THR A 205 4.84 10.20 11.27
C THR A 205 4.33 11.35 12.14
N THR A 206 4.15 12.53 11.55
CA THR A 206 3.70 13.73 12.25
C THR A 206 2.29 13.55 12.79
N MET A 207 1.36 13.07 11.96
CA MET A 207 -0.01 12.78 12.42
C MET A 207 -0.01 11.75 13.55
N ALA A 208 0.76 10.66 13.45
CA ALA A 208 0.83 9.68 14.51
C ALA A 208 1.38 10.29 15.81
N ALA A 209 2.47 11.06 15.75
CA ALA A 209 3.06 11.71 16.93
C ALA A 209 2.09 12.72 17.59
N MET A 210 1.43 13.53 16.78
CA MET A 210 0.39 14.46 17.24
C MET A 210 -0.72 13.71 17.97
N LEU A 211 -1.31 12.67 17.37
CA LEU A 211 -2.39 11.90 18.01
C LEU A 211 -1.93 11.22 19.30
N ARG A 212 -0.73 10.64 19.32
CA ARG A 212 -0.15 10.00 20.51
C ARG A 212 0.04 10.99 21.66
N SER A 213 0.43 12.24 21.36
CA SER A 213 0.54 13.30 22.36
C SER A 213 -0.79 13.63 23.07
N GLN A 214 -1.92 13.26 22.45
CA GLN A 214 -3.27 13.45 22.98
C GLN A 214 -3.87 12.16 23.58
N ASP A 215 -3.04 11.15 23.88
CA ASP A 215 -3.44 9.80 24.34
C ASP A 215 -4.40 9.07 23.37
N ILE A 216 -4.32 9.40 22.07
CA ILE A 216 -5.06 8.71 21.00
C ILE A 216 -4.13 7.63 20.42
N PRO A 217 -4.44 6.33 20.57
CA PRO A 217 -3.59 5.27 20.07
C PRO A 217 -3.56 5.24 18.55
N ALA A 218 -2.37 5.45 17.99
CA ALA A 218 -2.13 5.54 16.56
C ALA A 218 -0.90 4.70 16.17
N ARG A 219 -0.90 4.12 14.97
CA ARG A 219 0.25 3.39 14.43
C ARG A 219 0.59 3.85 13.02
N TYR A 220 1.88 3.89 12.73
CA TYR A 220 2.42 4.18 11.40
C TYR A 220 2.37 2.91 10.55
N VAL A 221 1.87 3.04 9.31
CA VAL A 221 1.63 1.91 8.42
C VAL A 221 2.28 2.19 7.07
N VAL A 222 2.87 1.17 6.47
CA VAL A 222 3.46 1.24 5.13
C VAL A 222 2.85 0.21 4.19
N GLY A 223 2.84 0.56 2.92
CA GLY A 223 2.41 -0.31 1.85
C GLY A 223 2.39 0.44 0.54
N PHE A 224 1.33 0.22 -0.24
CA PHE A 224 1.16 0.87 -1.54
C PHE A 224 -0.23 1.48 -1.66
N ALA A 225 -0.34 2.64 -2.30
CA ALA A 225 -1.62 3.28 -2.55
C ALA A 225 -2.08 3.01 -3.99
N GLY A 226 -3.23 2.33 -4.12
CA GLY A 226 -3.87 2.05 -5.39
C GLY A 226 -3.04 1.16 -6.30
N GLY A 227 -3.14 1.44 -7.59
CA GLY A 227 -2.41 0.80 -8.68
C GLY A 227 -2.87 1.41 -9.99
N SER A 228 -2.05 1.29 -11.03
CA SER A 228 -2.44 1.72 -12.37
C SER A 228 -3.24 0.59 -13.03
N PRO A 229 -4.46 0.82 -13.55
CA PRO A 229 -5.23 -0.23 -14.22
C PRO A 229 -4.48 -0.83 -15.41
N VAL A 230 -4.40 -2.16 -15.49
CA VAL A 230 -3.68 -2.89 -16.56
C VAL A 230 -4.52 -4.01 -17.20
N GLY A 231 -5.74 -4.25 -16.74
CA GLY A 231 -6.65 -5.26 -17.31
C GLY A 231 -8.04 -5.17 -16.69
N ASP A 232 -8.93 -6.08 -17.05
CA ASP A 232 -10.27 -6.16 -16.44
C ASP A 232 -10.16 -6.64 -14.99
N GLY A 233 -10.37 -5.72 -14.05
CA GLY A 233 -10.20 -5.96 -12.61
C GLY A 233 -8.73 -5.92 -12.14
N GLU A 234 -7.76 -5.79 -13.06
CA GLU A 234 -6.33 -5.83 -12.72
C GLU A 234 -5.70 -4.45 -12.59
N SER A 235 -4.92 -4.25 -11.54
CA SER A 235 -4.10 -3.06 -11.30
C SER A 235 -2.65 -3.43 -11.06
N LEU A 236 -1.74 -2.76 -11.75
CA LEU A 236 -0.30 -2.84 -11.53
C LEU A 236 0.10 -1.94 -10.37
N VAL A 237 0.85 -2.49 -9.44
CA VAL A 237 1.48 -1.74 -8.36
C VAL A 237 2.98 -1.69 -8.59
N THR A 238 3.50 -0.47 -8.63
CA THR A 238 4.91 -0.15 -8.83
C THR A 238 5.50 0.49 -7.57
N SER A 239 6.83 0.54 -7.48
CA SER A 239 7.57 1.07 -6.34
C SER A 239 7.26 2.53 -6.00
N ASP A 240 6.92 3.35 -6.98
CA ASP A 240 6.49 4.75 -6.83
C ASP A 240 5.09 4.88 -6.18
N ARG A 241 4.33 3.79 -6.08
CA ARG A 241 3.10 3.73 -5.29
C ARG A 241 3.36 3.48 -3.80
N ALA A 242 4.62 3.32 -3.38
CA ALA A 242 4.97 3.14 -1.98
C ALA A 242 4.43 4.32 -1.17
N HIS A 243 3.68 4.01 -0.12
CA HIS A 243 2.94 5.00 0.64
C HIS A 243 2.88 4.67 2.12
N ALA A 244 2.76 5.70 2.93
CA ALA A 244 2.63 5.59 4.37
C ALA A 244 1.37 6.33 4.84
N TRP A 245 0.68 5.75 5.82
CA TRP A 245 -0.53 6.31 6.40
C TRP A 245 -0.59 6.01 7.90
N VAL A 246 -1.64 6.51 8.57
CA VAL A 246 -1.88 6.27 9.98
C VAL A 246 -3.10 5.38 10.18
N GLU A 247 -3.02 4.48 11.14
CA GLU A 247 -4.19 3.80 11.67
C GLU A 247 -4.45 4.20 13.11
N VAL A 248 -5.69 4.54 13.43
CA VAL A 248 -6.14 4.97 14.75
C VAL A 248 -7.09 3.94 15.33
N TYR A 249 -6.92 3.64 16.62
CA TYR A 249 -7.75 2.68 17.31
C TYR A 249 -9.04 3.30 17.85
N PHE A 250 -10.19 2.69 17.53
CA PHE A 250 -11.53 3.03 18.03
C PHE A 250 -12.12 1.85 18.82
N GLU A 251 -12.71 2.12 19.99
CA GLU A 251 -13.28 1.05 20.82
C GLU A 251 -14.47 0.38 20.10
N GLY A 252 -14.53 -0.96 20.11
CA GLY A 252 -15.58 -1.73 19.42
C GLY A 252 -15.44 -1.79 17.90
N VAL A 253 -14.63 -0.91 17.28
CA VAL A 253 -14.39 -0.88 15.82
C VAL A 253 -13.03 -1.44 15.44
N GLY A 254 -11.98 -1.16 16.23
CA GLY A 254 -10.61 -1.55 15.92
C GLY A 254 -9.79 -0.45 15.25
N TRP A 255 -8.77 -0.85 14.50
CA TRP A 255 -7.89 0.08 13.78
C TRP A 255 -8.61 0.63 12.55
N VAL A 256 -8.51 1.93 12.31
CA VAL A 256 -9.14 2.63 11.17
C VAL A 256 -8.10 3.50 10.49
N ARG A 257 -8.03 3.44 9.15
CA ARG A 257 -7.06 4.17 8.34
C ARG A 257 -7.43 5.65 8.18
N PHE A 258 -6.43 6.51 8.32
CA PHE A 258 -6.44 7.94 7.97
C PHE A 258 -5.15 8.26 7.19
N ASP A 259 -5.26 9.06 6.14
CA ASP A 259 -4.11 9.46 5.32
C ASP A 259 -3.96 10.98 5.35
N PRO A 260 -3.00 11.51 6.14
CA PRO A 260 -2.79 12.96 6.27
C PRO A 260 -2.12 13.60 5.05
N THR A 261 -1.77 12.82 4.01
CA THR A 261 -1.05 13.32 2.84
C THR A 261 -2.00 14.11 1.95
N PRO A 262 -1.71 15.40 1.63
CA PRO A 262 -2.57 16.19 0.76
C PRO A 262 -2.85 15.50 -0.59
N GLY A 263 -4.12 15.52 -1.00
CA GLY A 263 -4.62 14.81 -2.18
C GLY A 263 -4.00 15.26 -3.50
N GLY A 264 -2.83 14.72 -3.83
CA GLY A 264 -2.25 14.68 -5.17
C GLY A 264 -2.31 13.24 -5.67
N SER A 265 -2.91 13.01 -6.83
CA SER A 265 -2.82 11.75 -7.54
C SER A 265 -1.35 11.30 -7.54
N LEU A 266 -1.06 10.12 -6.97
CA LEU A 266 0.27 9.52 -7.12
C LEU A 266 0.55 9.46 -8.65
N PRO A 267 1.58 10.17 -9.13
CA PRO A 267 1.72 10.43 -10.55
C PRO A 267 2.23 9.15 -11.22
N VAL A 268 1.37 8.48 -11.96
CA VAL A 268 1.84 7.62 -13.06
C VAL A 268 0.92 7.84 -14.24
N ASP A 269 1.32 8.78 -15.07
CA ASP A 269 0.79 8.90 -16.41
C ASP A 269 1.41 7.76 -17.23
N SER A 270 0.77 6.59 -17.22
CA SER A 270 1.21 5.47 -18.06
C SER A 270 1.01 5.88 -19.52
N PRO A 271 2.04 5.79 -20.38
CA PRO A 271 1.91 6.15 -21.79
C PRO A 271 0.75 5.36 -22.40
N GLN A 272 -0.22 6.03 -23.03
CA GLN A 272 -1.35 5.38 -23.70
C GLN A 272 -0.92 4.72 -25.03
N PRO A 273 -1.66 3.80 -25.65
CA PRO A 273 -1.25 3.18 -26.91
C PRO A 273 -1.40 4.18 -28.10
N PRO A 274 -0.96 3.83 -29.34
CA PRO A 274 -0.24 2.61 -29.73
C PRO A 274 1.18 2.55 -29.14
N TYR A 275 1.69 1.33 -29.01
CA TYR A 275 3.05 1.02 -28.56
C TYR A 275 3.87 0.45 -29.72
N ASP A 276 5.18 0.70 -29.68
CA ASP A 276 6.16 0.10 -30.55
C ASP A 276 6.60 -1.24 -29.96
N LEU A 277 6.35 -2.33 -30.69
CA LEU A 277 6.70 -3.69 -30.28
C LEU A 277 7.90 -4.20 -31.07
N SER A 278 8.89 -4.72 -30.38
CA SER A 278 10.02 -5.39 -31.00
C SER A 278 10.42 -6.66 -30.24
N LEU A 279 11.19 -7.52 -30.91
CA LEU A 279 11.80 -8.68 -30.30
C LEU A 279 13.30 -8.47 -30.24
N ASN A 280 13.92 -8.93 -29.16
CA ASN A 280 15.39 -8.91 -29.04
C ASN A 280 16.12 -9.78 -30.08
N ARG A 281 15.39 -10.66 -30.78
CA ARG A 281 15.89 -11.55 -31.84
C ARG A 281 14.79 -11.90 -32.83
N SER A 282 15.17 -12.49 -33.97
CA SER A 282 14.21 -13.03 -34.93
C SER A 282 13.27 -14.04 -34.29
N ALA A 283 11.97 -13.92 -34.60
CA ALA A 283 10.95 -14.87 -34.15
C ALA A 283 11.21 -16.27 -34.72
N VAL A 284 11.45 -17.23 -33.82
CA VAL A 284 11.58 -18.65 -34.15
C VAL A 284 10.60 -19.40 -33.25
N VAL A 285 9.77 -20.26 -33.84
CA VAL A 285 8.79 -21.06 -33.08
C VAL A 285 9.48 -21.89 -32.01
N GLY A 286 8.89 -21.91 -30.81
CA GLY A 286 9.45 -22.60 -29.64
C GLY A 286 10.67 -21.93 -29.00
N ALA A 287 11.13 -20.78 -29.51
CA ALA A 287 12.24 -20.05 -28.90
C ALA A 287 11.76 -19.09 -27.80
N ASP A 288 12.59 -18.96 -26.77
CA ASP A 288 12.48 -17.89 -25.79
C ASP A 288 12.97 -16.56 -26.41
N VAL A 289 12.12 -15.55 -26.32
CA VAL A 289 12.36 -14.19 -26.79
C VAL A 289 12.05 -13.20 -25.67
N ALA A 290 12.60 -11.99 -25.77
CA ALA A 290 12.13 -10.84 -25.00
C ALA A 290 11.28 -9.96 -25.92
N VAL A 291 10.05 -9.67 -25.49
CA VAL A 291 9.17 -8.69 -26.14
C VAL A 291 9.43 -7.34 -25.51
N ASN A 292 9.86 -6.38 -26.32
CA ASN A 292 10.14 -5.02 -25.91
C ASN A 292 8.96 -4.14 -26.30
N VAL A 293 8.49 -3.33 -25.35
CA VAL A 293 7.35 -2.43 -25.50
C VAL A 293 7.80 -1.01 -25.19
N GLU A 294 7.78 -0.17 -26.22
CA GLU A 294 8.22 1.22 -26.13
C GLU A 294 7.14 2.17 -26.63
N LYS A 295 7.27 3.46 -26.27
CA LYS A 295 6.53 4.55 -26.87
C LYS A 295 7.41 5.79 -26.93
N ASN A 296 7.60 6.34 -28.13
CA ASN A 296 8.50 7.48 -28.36
C ASN A 296 9.90 7.23 -27.78
N ASP A 297 10.48 6.06 -28.09
CA ASP A 297 11.80 5.61 -27.62
C ASP A 297 11.92 5.47 -26.09
N SER A 298 10.79 5.41 -25.38
CA SER A 298 10.73 5.23 -23.93
C SER A 298 10.09 3.90 -23.57
N ALA A 299 10.76 3.13 -22.71
CA ALA A 299 10.24 1.86 -22.19
C ALA A 299 8.87 2.04 -21.51
N VAL A 300 7.90 1.21 -21.89
CA VAL A 300 6.56 1.23 -21.28
C VAL A 300 6.49 0.14 -20.23
N VAL A 301 6.37 0.55 -18.97
CA VAL A 301 6.46 -0.34 -17.81
C VAL A 301 5.09 -0.90 -17.43
N GLY A 302 5.05 -2.22 -17.20
CA GLY A 302 3.92 -2.98 -16.67
C GLY A 302 2.70 -3.09 -17.58
N VAL A 303 2.88 -2.98 -18.88
CA VAL A 303 1.84 -3.29 -19.87
C VAL A 303 1.76 -4.81 -20.03
N PRO A 304 0.56 -5.41 -20.03
CA PRO A 304 0.43 -6.83 -20.29
C PRO A 304 0.73 -7.13 -21.77
N VAL A 305 1.54 -8.16 -21.97
CA VAL A 305 1.88 -8.67 -23.30
C VAL A 305 1.20 -10.01 -23.50
N TYR A 306 0.66 -10.19 -24.70
CA TYR A 306 -0.05 -11.39 -25.11
C TYR A 306 0.61 -11.95 -26.36
N VAL A 307 0.73 -13.28 -26.42
CA VAL A 307 1.11 -14.03 -27.61
C VAL A 307 -0.06 -14.93 -27.96
N ASN A 308 -0.63 -14.75 -29.16
CA ASN A 308 -1.84 -15.44 -29.60
C ASN A 308 -3.00 -15.35 -28.57
N ASP A 309 -3.23 -14.14 -28.06
CA ASP A 309 -4.23 -13.81 -27.02
C ASP A 309 -3.99 -14.46 -25.63
N GLU A 310 -2.91 -15.24 -25.46
CA GLU A 310 -2.48 -15.75 -24.16
C GLU A 310 -1.50 -14.77 -23.51
N ARG A 311 -1.78 -14.37 -22.26
CA ARG A 311 -0.91 -13.43 -21.54
C ARG A 311 0.40 -14.12 -21.16
N VAL A 312 1.50 -13.61 -21.69
CA VAL A 312 2.85 -14.14 -21.41
C VAL A 312 3.53 -13.41 -20.25
N GLY A 313 3.11 -12.19 -19.93
CA GLY A 313 3.63 -11.45 -18.79
C GLY A 313 3.29 -9.97 -18.82
N TRP A 314 4.01 -9.22 -17.99
CA TRP A 314 3.97 -7.76 -17.92
C TRP A 314 5.38 -7.23 -18.14
N THR A 315 5.48 -6.11 -18.83
CA THR A 315 6.78 -5.47 -19.07
C THR A 315 7.43 -5.00 -17.77
N ASP A 316 8.73 -5.19 -17.66
CA ASP A 316 9.53 -4.77 -16.52
C ASP A 316 9.94 -3.29 -16.62
N ALA A 317 10.92 -2.88 -15.79
CA ALA A 317 11.42 -1.51 -15.78
C ALA A 317 12.13 -1.08 -17.08
N SER A 318 12.62 -2.05 -17.88
CA SER A 318 13.19 -1.83 -19.22
C SER A 318 12.14 -1.91 -20.33
N GLY A 319 10.87 -2.12 -20.00
CA GLY A 319 9.82 -2.29 -21.00
C GLY A 319 9.86 -3.68 -21.65
N GLU A 320 10.52 -4.66 -21.03
CA GLU A 320 10.70 -5.99 -21.59
C GLU A 320 9.88 -7.04 -20.83
N THR A 321 9.40 -8.06 -21.53
CA THR A 321 8.88 -9.29 -20.89
C THR A 321 9.34 -10.52 -21.65
N PRO A 322 9.83 -11.56 -20.96
CA PRO A 322 10.13 -12.82 -21.60
C PRO A 322 8.85 -13.48 -22.12
N ALA A 323 8.95 -14.16 -23.26
CA ALA A 323 7.89 -14.94 -23.85
C ALA A 323 8.47 -16.16 -24.58
N THR A 324 7.78 -17.29 -24.50
CA THR A 324 8.08 -18.45 -25.36
C THR A 324 7.12 -18.43 -26.53
N LEU A 325 7.66 -18.36 -27.75
CA LEU A 325 6.81 -18.32 -28.94
C LEU A 325 6.15 -19.68 -29.19
N PRO A 326 4.82 -19.76 -29.34
CA PRO A 326 4.13 -21.02 -29.54
C PRO A 326 4.47 -21.62 -30.91
N TYR A 327 4.25 -22.93 -31.04
CA TYR A 327 4.27 -23.60 -32.32
C TYR A 327 2.98 -23.27 -33.08
N ALA A 328 3.01 -22.19 -33.85
CA ALA A 328 1.90 -21.74 -34.69
C ALA A 328 2.42 -21.25 -36.05
N GLU A 329 1.58 -21.36 -37.09
CA GLU A 329 1.90 -20.85 -38.43
C GLU A 329 1.97 -19.32 -38.46
N GLU A 330 1.17 -18.66 -37.62
CA GLU A 330 1.22 -17.22 -37.39
C GLU A 330 1.29 -16.93 -35.88
N ILE A 331 2.11 -15.93 -35.53
CA ILE A 331 2.29 -15.47 -34.16
C ILE A 331 1.85 -14.01 -34.11
N THR A 332 0.86 -13.73 -33.28
CA THR A 332 0.38 -12.38 -33.01
C THR A 332 0.87 -11.96 -31.62
N ILE A 333 1.67 -10.90 -31.54
CA ILE A 333 2.09 -10.31 -30.28
C ILE A 333 1.34 -8.99 -30.11
N THR A 334 0.69 -8.80 -28.97
CA THR A 334 0.03 -7.55 -28.64
C THR A 334 0.41 -7.07 -27.25
N ALA A 335 0.51 -5.75 -27.08
CA ALA A 335 0.59 -5.10 -25.79
C ALA A 335 -0.59 -4.15 -25.69
N ARG A 336 -1.48 -4.37 -24.73
CA ARG A 336 -2.75 -3.64 -24.64
C ARG A 336 -2.89 -3.00 -23.26
N PRO A 337 -2.89 -1.67 -23.16
CA PRO A 337 -3.42 -0.97 -22.00
C PRO A 337 -4.95 -0.88 -22.14
N ARG A 338 -5.67 -0.55 -21.07
CA ARG A 338 -7.14 -0.57 -21.05
C ARG A 338 -7.78 0.22 -22.21
N GLY A 339 -8.88 -0.32 -22.76
CA GLY A 339 -9.92 0.47 -23.44
C GLY A 339 -9.77 0.68 -24.95
N SER A 340 -8.75 0.11 -25.60
CA SER A 340 -8.66 0.10 -27.06
C SER A 340 -9.52 -1.02 -27.67
N GLU A 341 -10.85 -0.94 -27.55
CA GLU A 341 -11.70 -1.45 -28.63
C GLU A 341 -11.45 -0.54 -29.85
N THR A 342 -10.43 -0.84 -30.64
CA THR A 342 -10.45 -0.37 -32.02
C THR A 342 -11.13 -1.47 -32.82
N LYS A 343 -12.45 -1.37 -32.96
CA LYS A 343 -13.15 -2.05 -34.06
C LYS A 343 -12.52 -1.55 -35.35
N TYR A 344 -11.67 -2.36 -35.96
CA TYR A 344 -11.37 -2.23 -37.38
C TYR A 344 -12.49 -3.00 -38.11
N SER A 345 -13.40 -2.27 -38.74
CA SER A 345 -14.34 -2.81 -39.73
C SER A 345 -13.67 -2.90 -41.09
#